data_AF-A0A7Y7BDV6-F1
#
_entry.id   AF-A0A7Y7BDV6-F1
#
_cell.length_a   1.000
_cell.length_b   1.000
_cell.length_c   1.000
_cell.angle_alpha   90.00
_cell.angle_beta   90.00
_cell.angle_gamma   90.00
#
_symmetry.space_group_name_H-M   'P 1'
#
loop_
_entity.id
_entity.type
_entity.pdbx_description
1 polymer ?
#
loop_
_entity_poly.entity_id
_entity_poly.type
_entity_poly.pdbx_seq_one_letter_code
_entity_poly.pdbx_strand_id
1 'polypeptide(L)' 'MSYRNERILFLFALVISLIALILIYIVGLDIFAQPEQAEYVIRTLLYLFGLVSIRGVWKLTLDKKIKSKEERENEH' A
#
# COMPACT_ATOMS: atom_id res chain seq x y z
N MET A 1 14.73 -11.37 -4.07
CA MET A 1 14.85 -10.16 -3.20
C MET A 1 14.62 -10.64 -1.77
N SER A 2 15.42 -10.25 -0.78
CA SER A 2 15.23 -10.76 0.60
C SER A 2 13.85 -10.37 1.13
N TYR A 3 13.13 -11.30 1.78
CA TYR A 3 11.81 -11.07 2.40
C TYR A 3 11.78 -9.82 3.29
N ARG A 4 12.91 -9.54 3.96
CA ARG A 4 13.08 -8.35 4.80
C ARG A 4 13.03 -7.05 3.98
N ASN A 5 13.63 -7.05 2.78
CA ASN A 5 13.67 -5.87 1.90
C ASN A 5 12.30 -5.61 1.25
N GLU A 6 11.57 -6.66 0.86
CA GLU A 6 10.20 -6.48 0.32
C GLU A 6 9.24 -5.91 1.36
N ARG A 7 9.33 -6.38 2.61
CA ARG A 7 8.52 -5.87 3.71
C ARG A 7 8.84 -4.41 4.04
N ILE A 8 10.13 -4.04 4.00
CA ILE A 8 10.58 -2.66 4.16
C ILE A 8 10.08 -1.79 3.01
N LEU A 9 10.20 -2.24 1.75
CA LEU A 9 9.69 -1.53 0.58
C LEU A 9 8.18 -1.31 0.64
N PHE A 10 7.42 -2.32 1.09
CA PHE A 10 5.97 -2.18 1.28
C PHE A 10 5.65 -1.15 2.36
N LEU A 11 6.35 -1.17 3.49
CA LEU A 11 6.20 -0.16 4.55
C LEU A 11 6.52 1.25 4.05
N PHE A 12 7.62 1.43 3.33
CA PHE A 12 7.96 2.72 2.73
C PHE A 12 6.89 3.20 1.75
N ALA A 13 6.43 2.32 0.85
CA ALA A 13 5.36 2.64 -0.09
C ALA A 13 4.05 3.04 0.63
N LEU A 14 3.72 2.37 1.72
CA LEU A 14 2.54 2.66 2.52
C LEU A 14 2.65 4.01 3.24
N VAL A 15 3.81 4.33 3.81
CA VAL A 15 4.08 5.64 4.43
C VAL A 15 4.01 6.76 3.41
N ILE A 16 4.65 6.60 2.24
CA ILE A 16 4.62 7.59 1.16
C ILE A 16 3.18 7.78 0.65
N SER A 17 2.41 6.70 0.51
CA SER A 17 1.00 6.75 0.13
C SER A 17 0.15 7.55 1.13
N LEU A 18 0.34 7.34 2.44
CA LEU A 18 -0.36 8.08 3.48
C LEU A 18 -0.01 9.57 3.44
N ILE A 19 1.27 9.91 3.30
CA ILE A 19 1.71 11.30 3.19
C ILE A 19 1.11 11.96 1.95
N ALA A 20 1.12 11.27 0.81
CA ALA A 20 0.50 11.77 -0.42
C ALA A 20 -1.00 12.03 -0.25
N LEU A 21 -1.73 11.12 0.41
CA LEU A 21 -3.15 11.31 0.73
C LEU A 21 -3.40 12.54 1.59
N ILE A 22 -2.57 12.76 2.62
CA ILE A 22 -2.67 13.94 3.49
C ILE A 22 -2.40 15.22 2.69
N LEU A 23 -1.39 15.23 1.83
CA LEU A 23 -1.09 16.38 0.97
C LEU A 23 -2.22 16.67 -0.01
N ILE A 24 -2.80 15.63 -0.64
CA ILE A 24 -3.95 15.80 -1.54
C ILE A 24 -5.17 16.33 -0.77
N TYR A 25 -5.38 15.89 0.46
CA TYR A 25 -6.49 16.39 1.28
C TYR A 25 -6.32 17.88 1.63
N ILE A 26 -5.11 18.29 2.02
CA ILE A 26 -4.81 19.68 2.38
C ILE A 26 -4.83 20.59 1.15
N VAL A 27 -4.12 20.19 0.08
CA VAL A 27 -3.87 21.05 -1.08
C VAL A 27 -4.95 20.91 -2.15
N GLY A 28 -5.65 19.77 -2.21
CA GLY A 28 -6.73 19.52 -3.18
C GLY A 28 -7.91 20.48 -3.02
N LEU A 29 -8.17 20.97 -1.80
CA LEU A 29 -9.16 22.03 -1.56
C LEU A 29 -8.83 23.34 -2.28
N ASP A 30 -7.54 23.66 -2.43
CA ASP A 30 -7.07 24.90 -3.06
C ASP A 30 -6.76 24.73 -4.56
N ILE A 31 -6.41 23.51 -5.01
CA ILE A 31 -6.01 23.25 -6.41
C ILE A 31 -7.22 23.01 -7.33
N PHE A 32 -8.28 22.37 -6.84
CA PHE A 32 -9.41 22.00 -7.69
C PHE A 32 -10.50 23.08 -7.66
N ALA A 33 -10.57 23.88 -8.73
CA ALA A 33 -11.60 24.91 -8.89
C ALA A 33 -13.04 24.35 -8.99
N GLN A 34 -13.18 23.05 -9.31
CA GLN A 34 -14.45 22.36 -9.43
C GLN A 34 -14.47 21.12 -8.51
N PRO A 35 -15.50 20.96 -7.66
CA PRO A 35 -15.58 19.87 -6.67
C PRO A 35 -15.63 18.48 -7.32
N GLU A 36 -16.24 18.36 -8.50
CA GLU A 36 -16.35 17.11 -9.25
C GLU A 36 -14.99 16.57 -9.72
N GLN A 37 -14.09 17.47 -10.14
CA GLN A 37 -12.73 17.10 -10.55
C GLN A 37 -11.91 16.62 -9.35
N ALA A 38 -12.04 17.31 -8.21
CA ALA A 38 -11.38 16.91 -6.97
C ALA A 38 -11.80 15.51 -6.54
N GLU A 39 -13.11 15.24 -6.55
CA GLU A 39 -13.67 13.94 -6.19
C GLU A 39 -13.11 12.84 -7.10
N TYR A 40 -13.10 13.05 -8.42
CA TYR A 40 -12.64 12.04 -9.37
C TYR A 40 -11.16 11.69 -9.18
N VAL A 41 -10.30 12.70 -8.97
CA VAL A 41 -8.87 12.51 -8.74
C VAL A 41 -8.61 11.81 -7.42
N ILE A 42 -9.22 12.29 -6.33
CA ILE A 42 -9.07 11.71 -4.99
C ILE A 42 -9.53 10.24 -5.01
N ARG A 43 -10.68 9.95 -5.62
CA ARG A 43 -11.23 8.60 -5.69
C ARG A 43 -10.36 7.65 -6.51
N THR A 44 -9.82 8.12 -7.63
CA THR A 44 -8.89 7.33 -8.46
C THR A 44 -7.62 6.97 -7.69
N LEU A 45 -7.05 7.94 -6.96
CA LEU A 45 -5.84 7.71 -6.16
C LEU A 45 -6.11 6.78 -4.98
N LEU A 46 -7.24 6.95 -4.28
CA LEU A 46 -7.67 6.04 -3.22
C LEU A 46 -7.82 4.60 -3.72
N TYR A 47 -8.41 4.39 -4.90
CA TYR A 47 -8.52 3.05 -5.48
C TYR A 47 -7.16 2.43 -5.78
N LEU A 48 -6.25 3.18 -6.40
CA LEU A 48 -4.89 2.70 -6.68
C LEU A 48 -4.14 2.33 -5.40
N PHE A 49 -4.19 3.20 -4.38
CA PHE A 49 -3.55 2.94 -3.09
C PHE A 49 -4.17 1.74 -2.37
N GLY A 50 -5.50 1.63 -2.36
CA GLY A 50 -6.19 0.47 -1.79
C GLY A 50 -5.76 -0.83 -2.46
N LEU A 51 -5.66 -0.85 -3.79
CA LEU A 51 -5.28 -2.04 -4.56
C LEU A 51 -3.83 -2.45 -4.30
N VAL A 52 -2.90 -1.48 -4.23
CA VAL A 52 -1.49 -1.74 -3.88
C VAL A 52 -1.36 -2.26 -2.45
N SER A 53 -2.09 -1.67 -1.50
CA SER A 53 -2.10 -2.11 -0.10
C SER A 53 -2.64 -3.53 0.05
N ILE A 54 -3.78 -3.85 -0.57
CA ILE A 54 -4.35 -5.21 -0.54
C ILE A 54 -3.37 -6.22 -1.14
N ARG A 55 -2.78 -5.91 -2.30
CA ARG A 55 -1.79 -6.78 -2.94
C ARG A 55 -0.57 -7.02 -2.04
N GLY A 56 -0.05 -5.99 -1.40
CA GLY A 56 1.11 -6.10 -0.51
C GLY A 56 0.81 -6.91 0.74
N VAL A 57 -0.36 -6.69 1.37
CA VAL A 57 -0.81 -7.49 2.53
C VAL A 57 -1.00 -8.95 2.13
N TRP A 58 -1.62 -9.21 0.99
CA TRP A 58 -1.84 -10.57 0.47
C TRP A 58 -0.52 -11.31 0.26
N LYS A 59 0.44 -10.66 -0.42
CA LYS A 59 1.77 -11.24 -0.66
C LYS A 59 2.51 -11.52 0.65
N LEU A 60 2.55 -10.56 1.57
CA LEU A 60 3.19 -10.75 2.88
C LEU A 60 2.55 -11.88 3.69
N THR A 61 1.23 -12.05 3.57
CA THR A 61 0.50 -13.14 4.25
C THR A 61 0.84 -14.50 3.65
N LEU A 62 0.90 -14.61 2.33
CA LEU A 62 1.31 -15.84 1.62
C LEU A 62 2.75 -16.22 1.97
N ASP A 63 3.68 -15.28 1.89
CA ASP A 63 5.10 -15.51 2.17
C ASP A 63 5.30 -15.99 3.61
N LYS A 64 4.59 -15.39 4.58
CA LYS A 64 4.60 -15.84 5.98
C LYS A 64 4.10 -17.29 6.11
N LYS A 65 3.06 -17.65 5.35
CA LYS A 65 2.46 -19.00 5.38
C LYS A 65 3.40 -20.05 4.78
N ILE A 66 4.11 -19.72 3.69
CA ILE A 66 5.11 -20.58 3.05
C ILE A 66 6.29 -20.80 4.01
N LYS A 67 6.85 -19.72 4.57
CA LYS A 67 7.98 -19.79 5.50
C LYS A 67 7.68 -20.64 6.74
N SER A 68 6.47 -20.51 7.28
CA SER A 68 6.00 -21.35 8.41
C SER A 68 5.81 -22.82 8.04
N LYS A 69 5.59 -23.15 6.77
CA LYS A 69 5.52 -24.54 6.29
C LYS A 69 6.92 -25.14 6.16
N GLU A 70 7.87 -24.40 5.58
CA GLU A 70 9.27 -24.83 5.45
C GLU A 70 9.94 -25.04 6.82
N GLU A 71 9.69 -24.18 7.81
CA GLU A 71 10.21 -24.34 9.17
C GLU A 71 9.74 -25.66 9.81
N ARG A 72 8.48 -26.06 9.60
CA ARG A 72 7.93 -27.32 10.12
C ARG A 72 8.46 -28.57 9.42
N GLU A 73 8.81 -28.45 8.14
CA GLU A 73 9.39 -29.56 7.36
C GLU A 73 10.88 -29.78 7.66
N ASN A 74 11.61 -28.74 8.09
CA ASN A 74 13.03 -28.85 8.47
C ASN A 74 13.26 -29.30 9.93
N GLU A 75 12.22 -29.25 10.77
CA GLU A 75 12.25 -29.76 12.15
C GLU A 75 11.95 -31.28 12.25
N HIS A 76 11.55 -31.89 11.13
CA HIS A 76 11.24 -33.32 10.99
C HIS A 76 12.31 -34.07 10.16
#